data_AF-A0A1E1WSH0-F1
#
_entry.id   AF-A0A1E1WSH0-F1
#
_cell.length_a   1.000
_cell.length_b   1.000
_cell.length_c   1.000
_cell.angle_alpha   90.00
_cell.angle_beta   90.00
_cell.angle_gamma   90.00
#
_symmetry.space_group_name_H-M   'P 1'
#
loop_
_entity.id
_entity.type
_entity.pdbx_description
1 polymer ?
#
loop_
_entity_poly.entity_id
_entity_poly.type
_entity_poly.pdbx_seq_one_letter_code
_entity_poly.pdbx_strand_id
1 'polypeptide(L)'
;TIPDSISIVELATIADMLGLEGLKEAIMFTLKAKYCHHFHKPCQVCTAGVLECFPLSSVYGLDDLYRKCLRWITKYFSKVWPTKAFATLPKELLDKCYQQHIVNLTTDTLVDTVYGCGITAASLQNSRWAESVAR
;
A
#
# COMPACT_ATOMS: atom_id res chain seq x y z
N THR A 1 14.48 -13.19 -12.89
CA THR A 1 13.78 -11.89 -12.71
C THR A 1 13.01 -11.58 -13.97
N ILE A 2 11.85 -10.91 -13.86
CA ILE A 2 11.02 -10.54 -15.03
C ILE A 2 11.69 -9.35 -15.77
N PRO A 3 11.88 -9.42 -17.11
CA PRO A 3 12.44 -8.33 -17.91
C PRO A 3 11.61 -7.04 -17.84
N ASP A 4 12.28 -5.87 -17.89
CA ASP A 4 11.62 -4.55 -17.81
C ASP A 4 10.74 -4.21 -19.02
N SER A 5 10.95 -4.90 -20.15
CA SER A 5 10.14 -4.72 -21.36
C SER A 5 8.74 -5.34 -21.25
N ILE A 6 8.48 -6.15 -20.22
CA ILE A 6 7.20 -6.83 -20.04
C ILE A 6 6.30 -5.99 -19.14
N SER A 7 5.07 -5.74 -19.59
CA SER A 7 4.02 -5.13 -18.77
C SER A 7 3.66 -6.06 -17.61
N ILE A 8 3.99 -5.65 -16.38
CA ILE A 8 3.66 -6.42 -15.17
C ILE A 8 2.13 -6.59 -15.03
N VAL A 9 1.36 -5.60 -15.46
CA VAL A 9 -0.12 -5.63 -15.39
C VAL A 9 -0.69 -6.70 -16.31
N GLU A 10 -0.24 -6.75 -17.57
CA GLU A 10 -0.68 -7.78 -18.52
C GLU A 10 -0.25 -9.17 -18.05
N LEU A 11 0.98 -9.29 -17.56
CA LEU A 11 1.50 -10.54 -17.04
C LEU A 11 0.72 -11.02 -15.80
N ALA A 12 0.38 -10.12 -14.88
CA ALA A 12 -0.46 -10.44 -13.71
C ALA A 12 -1.88 -10.83 -14.11
N THR A 13 -2.45 -10.16 -15.12
CA THR A 13 -3.77 -10.50 -15.66
C THR A 13 -3.77 -11.93 -16.22
N ILE A 14 -2.80 -12.28 -17.06
CA ILE A 14 -2.69 -13.63 -17.64
C ILE A 14 -2.43 -14.68 -16.54
N ALA A 15 -1.56 -14.38 -15.59
CA ALA A 15 -1.26 -15.28 -14.48
C ALA A 15 -2.51 -15.57 -13.64
N ASP A 16 -3.36 -14.57 -13.42
CA ASP A 16 -4.62 -14.72 -12.69
C ASP A 16 -5.67 -15.49 -13.49
N MET A 17 -5.93 -15.09 -14.74
CA MET A 17 -6.90 -15.76 -15.62
C MET A 17 -6.61 -17.24 -15.84
N LEU A 18 -5.33 -17.62 -15.88
CA LEU A 18 -4.89 -19.00 -16.13
C LEU A 18 -4.53 -19.77 -14.84
N GLY A 19 -4.66 -19.16 -13.65
CA GLY A 19 -4.33 -19.82 -12.37
C GLY A 19 -2.85 -20.21 -12.24
N LEU A 20 -1.94 -19.41 -12.80
CA LEU A 20 -0.50 -19.69 -12.82
C LEU A 20 0.19 -19.21 -11.53
N GLU A 21 0.01 -19.95 -10.44
CA GLU A 21 0.47 -19.55 -9.10
C GLU A 21 1.99 -19.32 -9.03
N GLY A 22 2.81 -20.18 -9.65
CA GLY A 22 4.27 -19.97 -9.70
C GLY A 22 4.67 -18.68 -10.43
N LEU A 23 3.88 -18.25 -11.42
CA LEU A 23 4.09 -16.98 -12.10
C LEU A 23 3.66 -15.81 -11.22
N LYS A 24 2.54 -15.92 -10.50
CA LYS A 24 2.13 -14.93 -9.48
C LYS A 24 3.21 -14.73 -8.42
N GLU A 25 3.86 -15.80 -7.96
CA GLU A 25 5.00 -15.71 -7.03
C GLU A 25 6.17 -14.92 -7.61
N ALA A 26 6.56 -15.18 -8.87
CA ALA A 26 7.62 -14.46 -9.55
C ALA A 26 7.30 -12.97 -9.77
N ILE A 27 6.04 -12.66 -10.09
CA ILE A 27 5.53 -11.28 -10.19
C ILE A 27 5.62 -10.59 -8.84
N MET A 28 5.10 -11.22 -7.78
CA MET A 28 5.15 -10.69 -6.42
C MET A 28 6.59 -10.44 -5.96
N PHE A 29 7.51 -11.35 -6.24
CA PHE A 29 8.93 -11.17 -5.91
C PHE A 29 9.52 -9.95 -6.61
N THR A 30 9.24 -9.79 -7.91
CA THR A 30 9.71 -8.66 -8.70
C THR A 30 9.15 -7.34 -8.18
N LEU A 31 7.84 -7.27 -7.86
CA LEU A 31 7.20 -6.09 -7.30
C LEU A 31 7.78 -5.70 -5.93
N LYS A 32 8.03 -6.70 -5.07
CA LYS A 32 8.67 -6.49 -3.76
C LYS A 32 10.06 -5.89 -3.90
N ALA A 33 10.86 -6.40 -4.83
CA ALA A 33 12.23 -5.95 -5.02
C ALA A 33 12.30 -4.55 -5.64
N LYS A 34 11.54 -4.31 -6.72
CA LYS A 34 11.67 -3.08 -7.53
C LYS A 34 10.92 -1.88 -6.94
N TYR A 35 9.74 -2.10 -6.36
CA TYR A 35 8.85 -1.00 -5.94
C TYR A 35 8.74 -0.88 -4.42
N CYS A 36 8.70 -2.02 -3.72
CA CYS A 36 8.48 -2.01 -2.27
C CYS A 36 9.78 -2.04 -1.46
N HIS A 37 10.95 -2.24 -2.10
CA HIS A 37 12.25 -2.53 -1.47
C HIS A 37 12.11 -3.50 -0.26
N HIS A 38 11.39 -4.61 -0.47
CA HIS A 38 11.13 -5.62 0.55
C HIS A 38 10.49 -5.07 1.84
N PHE A 39 9.70 -3.99 1.75
CA PHE A 39 8.94 -3.42 2.86
C PHE A 39 9.79 -2.90 4.03
N HIS A 40 10.95 -2.30 3.72
CA HIS A 40 11.79 -1.58 4.71
C HIS A 40 11.14 -0.29 5.22
N LYS A 41 11.86 0.56 5.96
CA LYS A 41 11.29 1.84 6.47
C LYS A 41 10.89 2.76 5.30
N PRO A 42 9.86 3.62 5.44
CA PRO A 42 9.41 4.51 4.36
C PRO A 42 10.54 5.36 3.77
N CYS A 43 10.77 5.19 2.48
CA CYS A 43 11.51 6.10 1.61
C CYS A 43 10.60 6.53 0.45
N GLN A 44 11.02 7.55 -0.32
CA GLN A 44 10.19 8.12 -1.39
C GLN A 44 9.72 7.05 -2.40
N VAL A 45 10.62 6.14 -2.80
CA VAL A 45 10.31 5.05 -3.72
C VAL A 45 9.28 4.09 -3.14
N CYS A 46 9.47 3.66 -1.88
CA CYS A 46 8.57 2.68 -1.27
C CYS A 46 7.17 3.23 -1.00
N THR A 47 7.05 4.50 -0.60
CA THR A 47 5.74 5.08 -0.36
C THR A 47 4.90 5.08 -1.65
N ALA A 48 5.50 5.48 -2.78
CA ALA A 48 4.82 5.40 -4.07
C ALA A 48 4.60 3.94 -4.50
N GLY A 49 5.67 3.13 -4.50
CA GLY A 49 5.64 1.76 -5.00
C GLY A 49 4.70 0.82 -4.23
N VAL A 50 4.61 0.95 -2.91
CA VAL A 50 3.66 0.16 -2.10
C VAL A 50 2.22 0.56 -2.41
N LEU A 51 1.94 1.85 -2.59
CA LEU A 51 0.60 2.35 -2.91
C LEU A 51 0.17 2.02 -4.35
N GLU A 52 1.11 1.87 -5.28
CA GLU A 52 0.86 1.33 -6.63
C GLU A 52 0.64 -0.19 -6.61
N CYS A 53 1.45 -0.92 -5.84
CA CYS A 53 1.34 -2.38 -5.73
C CYS A 53 0.08 -2.83 -5.00
N PHE A 54 -0.44 -2.04 -4.06
CA PHE A 54 -1.57 -2.43 -3.22
C PHE A 54 -2.87 -2.71 -4.01
N PRO A 55 -3.41 -1.78 -4.84
CA PRO A 55 -4.58 -2.06 -5.66
C PRO A 55 -4.31 -3.16 -6.69
N LEU A 56 -3.13 -3.17 -7.33
CA LEU A 56 -2.74 -4.23 -8.27
C LEU A 56 -2.81 -5.60 -7.61
N SER A 57 -2.26 -5.73 -6.40
CA SER A 57 -2.26 -6.99 -5.66
C SER A 57 -3.66 -7.46 -5.26
N SER A 58 -4.58 -6.53 -5.01
CA SER A 58 -5.98 -6.85 -4.72
C SER A 58 -6.72 -7.33 -5.96
N VAL A 59 -6.46 -6.72 -7.12
CA VAL A 59 -7.17 -7.03 -8.37
C VAL A 59 -6.76 -8.39 -8.94
N TYR A 60 -5.47 -8.75 -8.86
CA TYR A 60 -4.93 -9.96 -9.50
C TYR A 60 -4.64 -11.11 -8.52
N GLY A 61 -5.25 -11.08 -7.33
CA GLY A 61 -5.11 -12.15 -6.33
C GLY A 61 -3.67 -12.41 -5.89
N LEU A 62 -2.86 -11.35 -5.73
CA LEU A 62 -1.47 -11.45 -5.28
C LEU A 62 -1.39 -11.38 -3.74
N ASP A 63 -1.97 -12.38 -3.07
CA ASP A 63 -2.33 -12.30 -1.65
C ASP A 63 -1.17 -11.99 -0.68
N ASP A 64 0.01 -12.60 -0.85
CA ASP A 64 1.15 -12.30 0.03
C ASP A 64 1.63 -10.85 -0.13
N LEU A 65 1.60 -10.32 -1.36
CA LEU A 65 1.93 -8.92 -1.63
C LEU A 65 0.87 -8.00 -1.01
N TYR A 66 -0.42 -8.29 -1.22
CA TYR A 66 -1.53 -7.53 -0.64
C TYR A 66 -1.42 -7.41 0.88
N ARG A 67 -1.23 -8.54 1.56
CA ARG A 67 -1.12 -8.59 3.03
C ARG A 67 0.08 -7.80 3.54
N LYS A 68 1.21 -7.85 2.82
CA LYS A 68 2.41 -7.08 3.17
C LYS A 68 2.24 -5.60 2.93
N CYS A 69 1.62 -5.18 1.82
CA CYS A 69 1.25 -3.79 1.57
C CYS A 69 0.34 -3.25 2.68
N LEU A 70 -0.76 -3.94 3.00
CA LEU A 70 -1.70 -3.53 4.04
C LEU A 70 -1.01 -3.36 5.41
N ARG A 71 -0.19 -4.35 5.80
CA ARG A 71 0.56 -4.29 7.06
C ARG A 71 1.55 -3.12 7.08
N TRP A 72 2.25 -2.89 5.97
CA TRP A 72 3.24 -1.83 5.86
C TRP A 72 2.61 -0.44 5.90
N ILE A 73 1.52 -0.24 5.15
CA ILE A 73 0.72 1.00 5.15
C ILE A 73 0.22 1.29 6.56
N THR A 74 -0.33 0.28 7.24
CA THR A 74 -0.83 0.41 8.62
C THR A 74 0.28 0.76 9.60
N LYS A 75 1.44 0.12 9.50
CA LYS A 75 2.60 0.36 10.37
C LYS A 75 3.16 1.78 10.23
N TYR A 76 3.14 2.33 9.02
CA TYR A 76 3.72 3.62 8.69
C TYR A 76 2.68 4.68 8.34
N PHE A 77 1.46 4.52 8.87
CA PHE A 77 0.29 5.32 8.49
C PHE A 77 0.54 6.82 8.57
N SER A 78 1.26 7.29 9.60
CA SER A 78 1.55 8.71 9.82
C SER A 78 2.40 9.36 8.72
N LYS A 79 3.07 8.56 7.89
CA LYS A 79 3.80 9.01 6.70
C LYS A 79 3.05 8.73 5.40
N VAL A 80 2.22 7.69 5.37
CA VAL A 80 1.57 7.19 4.15
C VAL A 80 0.20 7.82 3.93
N TRP A 81 -0.63 7.91 4.97
CA TRP A 81 -1.96 8.49 4.89
C TRP A 81 -2.00 9.96 4.47
N PRO A 82 -1.06 10.84 4.88
CA PRO A 82 -1.05 12.22 4.41
C PRO A 82 -0.43 12.36 3.01
N THR A 83 -0.57 11.35 2.14
CA THR A 83 -0.12 11.43 0.75
C THR A 83 -1.32 11.43 -0.19
N LYS A 84 -1.22 12.16 -1.30
CA LYS A 84 -2.26 12.17 -2.34
C LYS A 84 -2.52 10.76 -2.88
N ALA A 85 -1.46 9.99 -3.12
CA ALA A 85 -1.55 8.62 -3.64
C ALA A 85 -2.41 7.71 -2.74
N PHE A 86 -2.25 7.80 -1.41
CA PHE A 86 -3.09 7.04 -0.48
C PHE A 86 -4.53 7.55 -0.53
N ALA A 87 -4.74 8.86 -0.44
CA ALA A 87 -6.07 9.46 -0.41
C ALA A 87 -6.91 9.19 -1.68
N THR A 88 -6.26 8.87 -2.81
CA THR A 88 -6.91 8.52 -4.08
C THR A 88 -7.12 7.01 -4.28
N LEU A 89 -6.78 6.17 -3.30
CA LEU A 89 -7.07 4.74 -3.40
C LEU A 89 -8.58 4.48 -3.46
N PRO A 90 -9.02 3.36 -4.08
CA PRO A 90 -10.40 2.90 -3.99
C PRO A 90 -10.88 2.83 -2.53
N LYS A 91 -12.13 3.28 -2.29
CA LYS A 91 -12.71 3.34 -0.94
C LYS A 91 -12.59 2.03 -0.17
N GLU A 92 -12.82 0.90 -0.83
CA GLU A 92 -12.69 -0.41 -0.21
C GLU A 92 -11.29 -0.65 0.37
N LEU A 93 -10.22 -0.23 -0.33
CA LEU A 93 -8.84 -0.39 0.13
C LEU A 93 -8.49 0.57 1.27
N LEU A 94 -9.03 1.80 1.24
CA LEU A 94 -8.95 2.73 2.35
C LEU A 94 -9.59 2.13 3.61
N ASP A 95 -10.81 1.60 3.47
CA ASP A 95 -11.56 0.98 4.56
C ASP A 95 -10.78 -0.21 5.14
N LYS A 96 -10.15 -1.04 4.30
CA LYS A 96 -9.27 -2.14 4.76
C LYS A 96 -8.09 -1.62 5.58
N CYS A 97 -7.46 -0.52 5.17
CA CYS A 97 -6.36 0.09 5.94
C CYS A 97 -6.83 0.61 7.30
N TYR A 98 -7.97 1.29 7.35
CA TYR A 98 -8.54 1.79 8.61
C TYR A 98 -8.96 0.64 9.53
N GLN A 99 -9.64 -0.36 9.01
CA GLN A 99 -10.04 -1.55 9.77
C GLN A 99 -8.83 -2.30 10.32
N GLN A 100 -7.78 -2.50 9.50
CA GLN A 100 -6.54 -3.12 9.97
C GLN A 100 -5.90 -2.29 11.10
N HIS A 101 -5.94 -0.97 11.02
CA HIS A 101 -5.39 -0.11 12.07
C HIS A 101 -6.20 -0.22 13.38
N ILE A 102 -7.52 -0.19 13.29
CA ILE A 102 -8.44 -0.31 14.44
C ILE A 102 -8.28 -1.66 15.13
N VAL A 103 -8.24 -2.77 14.37
CA VAL A 103 -8.12 -4.12 14.94
C VAL A 103 -6.78 -4.33 15.68
N ASN A 104 -5.73 -3.58 15.29
CA ASN A 104 -4.42 -3.66 15.94
C ASN A 104 -4.23 -2.59 17.02
N LEU A 105 -5.27 -1.83 17.37
CA LEU A 105 -5.21 -0.84 18.44
C LEU A 105 -5.31 -1.55 19.79
N THR A 106 -4.20 -1.55 20.53
CA THR A 106 -4.12 -2.08 21.90
C THR A 106 -3.71 -0.97 22.87
N THR A 107 -3.73 -1.26 24.17
CA THR A 107 -3.22 -0.33 25.19
C THR A 107 -1.76 0.06 24.94
N ASP A 108 -0.96 -0.84 24.39
CA ASP A 108 0.46 -0.63 24.12
C ASP A 108 0.69 0.27 22.90
N THR A 109 -0.19 0.21 21.91
CA THR A 109 -0.07 0.98 20.65
C THR A 109 -0.90 2.27 20.66
N LEU A 110 -1.74 2.48 21.67
CA LEU A 110 -2.70 3.59 21.72
C LEU A 110 -2.00 4.95 21.65
N VAL A 111 -0.97 5.16 22.47
CA VAL A 111 -0.25 6.44 22.53
C VAL A 111 0.41 6.77 21.19
N ASP A 112 1.13 5.82 20.61
CA ASP A 112 1.78 5.99 19.30
C ASP A 112 0.75 6.26 18.19
N THR A 113 -0.40 5.60 18.27
CA THR A 113 -1.51 5.79 17.32
C THR A 113 -2.09 7.19 17.41
N VAL A 114 -2.45 7.64 18.62
CA VAL A 114 -3.00 8.99 18.84
C VAL A 114 -2.01 10.07 18.42
N TYR A 115 -0.74 9.90 18.77
CA TYR A 115 0.32 10.81 18.36
C TYR A 115 0.49 10.83 16.84
N GLY A 116 0.51 9.66 16.19
CA GLY A 116 0.59 9.55 14.74
C GLY A 116 -0.62 10.16 14.01
N CYS A 117 -1.82 10.07 14.57
CA CYS A 117 -3.00 10.78 14.07
C CYS A 117 -2.81 12.31 14.12
N GLY A 118 -2.25 12.83 15.21
CA GLY A 118 -1.91 14.25 15.33
C GLY A 118 -0.93 14.71 14.24
N ILE A 119 0.15 13.94 14.01
CA ILE A 119 1.11 14.21 12.92
C ILE A 119 0.42 14.18 11.54
N THR A 120 -0.44 13.19 11.32
CA THR A 120 -1.16 13.01 10.05
C THR A 120 -2.07 14.21 9.78
N ALA A 121 -2.87 14.62 10.78
CA ALA A 121 -3.78 15.75 10.66
C ALA A 121 -3.03 17.05 10.36
N ALA A 122 -1.94 17.32 11.09
CA ALA A 122 -1.10 18.50 10.83
C ALA A 122 -0.47 18.48 9.42
N SER A 123 -0.06 17.30 8.92
CA SER A 123 0.50 17.17 7.57
C SER A 123 -0.54 17.44 6.47
N LEU A 124 -1.78 17.00 6.67
CA LEU A 124 -2.89 17.23 5.75
C LEU A 124 -3.33 18.69 5.71
N GLN A 125 -3.41 19.36 6.87
CA GLN A 125 -3.76 20.79 6.95
C GLN A 125 -2.78 21.69 6.18
N ASN A 126 -1.51 21.29 6.12
CA ASN A 126 -0.48 22.03 5.40
C ASN A 126 -0.41 21.69 3.89
N SER A 127 -1.28 20.80 3.41
CA SER A 127 -1.23 20.27 2.04
C SER A 127 -2.34 20.84 1.16
N ARG A 128 -1.99 21.69 0.18
CA ARG A 128 -2.96 22.30 -0.77
C ARG A 128 -3.80 21.28 -1.55
N TRP A 129 -3.25 20.09 -1.84
CA TRP A 129 -3.98 19.06 -2.57
C TRP A 129 -5.07 18.40 -1.72
N ALA A 130 -4.99 18.45 -0.39
CA ALA A 130 -5.94 17.78 0.49
C ALA A 130 -7.35 18.40 0.37
N GLU A 131 -7.45 19.70 0.09
CA GLU A 131 -8.72 20.40 -0.16
C GLU A 131 -9.47 19.83 -1.38
N SER A 132 -8.74 19.33 -2.39
CA SER A 132 -9.34 18.78 -3.61
C SER A 132 -9.90 17.37 -3.44
N VAL A 133 -9.45 16.63 -2.42
CA VAL A 133 -9.86 15.24 -2.16
C VAL A 133 -10.93 15.18 -1.06
N ALA A 134 -11.03 16.20 -0.21
CA ALA A 134 -12.04 16.30 0.84
C ALA A 134 -13.46 16.66 0.33
N ARG A 135 -13.61 16.96 -0.96
CA ARG A 135 -14.89 17.26 -1.63
C ARG A 135 -15.45 16.02 -2.30
#